data_AF-A0A9P0GZ28-F1
#
_entry.id   AF-A0A9P0GZ28-F1
#
_cell.length_a   1.000
_cell.length_b   1.000
_cell.length_c   1.000
_cell.angle_alpha   90.00
_cell.angle_beta   90.00
_cell.angle_gamma   90.00
#
_symmetry.space_group_name_H-M   'P 1'
#
loop_
_entity.id
_entity.type
_entity.pdbx_description
1 polymer ?
#
loop_
_entity_poly.entity_id
_entity_poly.type
_entity_poly.pdbx_seq_one_letter_code
_entity_poly.pdbx_strand_id
1 'polypeptide(L)' 'MTDSKLIDFDWKFEFVVGSSAISVTKLPVVNILIHMSEEMSLKESYIAKTSSLNFEMNLSELSHFINTIEDILQ' A
#
# COMPACT_ATOMS: atom_id res chain seq x y z
N MET A 1 -7.57 15.26 -15.45
CA MET A 1 -7.37 14.28 -14.36
C MET A 1 -5.87 14.25 -14.11
N THR A 2 -5.43 14.26 -12.86
CA THR A 2 -4.02 14.07 -12.53
C THR A 2 -3.69 12.60 -12.71
N ASP A 3 -2.76 12.29 -13.61
CA ASP A 3 -2.28 10.92 -13.78
C ASP A 3 -1.33 10.61 -12.62
N SER A 4 -1.83 9.83 -11.66
CA SER A 4 -1.03 9.30 -10.56
C SER A 4 -0.30 8.05 -11.02
N LYS A 5 1.03 8.04 -10.91
CA LYS A 5 1.88 6.90 -11.28
C LYS A 5 2.50 6.29 -10.04
N LEU A 6 2.50 4.96 -9.96
CA LEU A 6 3.33 4.23 -9.00
C LEU A 6 4.80 4.46 -9.37
N ILE A 7 5.61 4.96 -8.42
CA ILE A 7 7.05 5.14 -8.62
C ILE A 7 7.82 4.00 -7.95
N ASP A 8 7.42 3.66 -6.73
CA ASP A 8 8.14 2.73 -5.88
C ASP A 8 7.20 2.09 -4.85
N PHE A 9 7.60 0.94 -4.31
CA PHE A 9 6.93 0.33 -3.18
C PHE A 9 7.91 -0.37 -2.25
N ASP A 10 7.70 -0.18 -0.95
CA ASP A 10 8.43 -0.85 0.11
C ASP A 10 7.48 -1.78 0.86
N TRP A 11 8.02 -2.83 1.48
CA TRP A 11 7.25 -3.72 2.34
C TRP A 11 8.03 -4.13 3.58
N LYS A 12 7.30 -4.38 4.67
CA LYS A 12 7.85 -4.96 5.90
C LYS A 12 6.86 -5.94 6.51
N PHE A 13 7.40 -6.97 7.16
CA PHE A 13 6.63 -7.99 7.86
C PHE A 13 6.76 -7.81 9.37
N GLU A 14 5.64 -7.77 10.08
CA GLU A 14 5.61 -7.49 11.51
C GLU A 14 4.60 -8.39 12.24
N PHE A 15 4.83 -8.60 13.53
CA PHE A 15 3.87 -9.29 14.40
C PHE A 15 3.20 -8.26 15.30
N VAL A 16 1.94 -7.93 15.01
CA VAL A 16 1.14 -6.99 15.82
C VAL A 16 0.35 -7.72 16.88
N VAL A 17 0.16 -7.07 18.02
CA VAL A 17 -0.58 -7.65 19.14
C VAL A 17 -2.08 -7.49 18.87
N GLY A 18 -2.76 -8.61 18.62
CA GLY A 18 -4.22 -8.64 18.54
C GLY A 18 -4.82 -8.62 19.94
N SER A 19 -5.70 -7.66 20.22
CA SER A 19 -6.49 -7.63 21.45
C SER A 19 -7.75 -8.47 21.28
N SER A 20 -7.69 -9.76 21.65
CA SER A 20 -8.91 -10.50 21.96
C SER A 20 -9.22 -10.35 23.46
N ALA A 21 -10.49 -10.28 23.84
CA ALA A 21 -10.92 -10.12 25.24
C ALA A 21 -10.46 -11.26 26.19
N ILE A 22 -9.83 -12.31 25.65
CA ILE A 22 -9.53 -13.58 26.33
C ILE A 22 -8.02 -13.90 26.27
N SER A 23 -7.26 -13.35 25.31
CA SER A 23 -5.81 -13.56 25.21
C SER A 23 -5.10 -12.50 24.35
N VAL A 24 -3.82 -12.27 24.67
CA VAL A 24 -2.90 -11.45 23.87
C VAL A 24 -2.16 -12.37 22.91
N THR A 25 -2.58 -12.40 21.64
CA THR A 25 -1.92 -13.20 20.59
C THR A 25 -1.27 -12.27 19.57
N LYS A 26 -0.02 -12.57 19.19
CA LYS A 26 0.67 -11.86 18.10
C LYS A 26 0.19 -12.42 16.76
N LEU A 27 -0.30 -11.56 15.89
CA LEU A 27 -0.74 -11.91 14.54
C LEU A 27 0.22 -11.33 13.50
N PRO A 28 0.58 -12.10 12.46
CA PRO A 28 1.44 -11.61 11.39
C PRO A 28 0.68 -10.63 10.49
N VAL A 29 1.31 -9.51 10.17
CA VAL A 29 0.82 -8.52 9.21
C VAL A 29 1.95 -8.10 8.26
N VAL A 30 1.57 -7.73 7.05
CA VAL A 30 2.45 -7.08 6.08
C VAL A 30 2.04 -5.62 5.96
N ASN A 31 3.00 -4.73 6.14
CA ASN A 31 2.84 -3.32 5.85
C ASN A 31 3.44 -3.04 4.46
N ILE A 32 2.64 -2.48 3.56
CA ILE A 32 3.04 -2.08 2.21
C ILE A 32 2.98 -0.56 2.13
N LEU A 33 4.10 0.07 1.81
CA LEU A 33 4.22 1.50 1.58
C LEU A 33 4.33 1.75 0.08
N ILE A 34 3.34 2.43 -0.49
CA ILE A 34 3.25 2.71 -1.92
C ILE A 34 3.59 4.18 -2.15
N HIS A 35 4.59 4.46 -2.98
CA HIS A 35 5.01 5.82 -3.33
C HIS A 35 4.48 6.20 -4.72
N MET A 36 3.69 7.26 -4.77
CA MET A 36 3.00 7.74 -5.98
C MET A 36 3.55 9.11 -6.41
N SER A 37 3.68 9.31 -7.72
CA SER A 37 3.90 10.63 -8.33
C SER A 37 2.58 11.16 -8.84
N GLU A 38 2.27 12.41 -8.55
CA GLU A 38 1.25 13.17 -9.25
C GLU A 38 1.95 14.17 -10.17
N GLU A 39 1.76 14.00 -11.48
CA GLU A 39 2.14 15.01 -12.45
C GLU A 39 1.05 16.10 -12.50
N MET A 40 1.34 17.27 -11.93
CA MET A 40 0.50 18.46 -12.12
C MET A 40 1.12 19.34 -13.20
N SER A 41 0.48 19.41 -14.36
CA SER A 41 0.82 20.42 -15.38
C SER A 41 0.27 21.79 -14.94
N LEU A 42 1.04 22.54 -14.15
CA LEU A 42 0.80 23.98 -14.01
C LEU A 42 1.50 24.67 -15.18
N LYS A 43 0.80 25.59 -15.84
CA LYS A 43 1.08 26.07 -17.22
C LYS A 43 2.51 26.51 -17.56
N GLU A 44 3.44 26.64 -16.61
CA GLU A 44 4.84 27.03 -16.87
C GLU A 44 5.87 26.34 -15.94
N SER A 45 5.47 25.36 -15.10
CA SER A 45 6.40 24.60 -14.24
C SER A 45 5.92 23.19 -13.93
N TYR A 46 6.84 22.22 -14.04
CA TYR A 46 6.61 20.85 -13.58
C TYR A 46 6.95 20.75 -12.10
N ILE A 47 5.94 20.53 -11.26
CA ILE A 47 6.13 20.16 -9.86
C ILE A 47 5.67 18.71 -9.75
N ALA A 48 6.62 17.78 -9.58
CA ALA A 48 6.30 16.41 -9.24
C ALA A 48 5.95 16.37 -7.75
N LYS A 49 4.69 16.09 -7.42
CA LYS A 49 4.27 15.90 -6.03
C LYS A 49 4.33 14.40 -5.73
N THR A 50 5.12 14.04 -4.73
CA THR A 50 5.17 12.66 -4.24
C THR A 50 4.24 12.49 -3.05
N SER A 51 3.45 11.43 -3.05
CA SER A 51 2.63 11.02 -1.92
C SER A 51 2.90 9.55 -1.60
N SER A 52 2.74 9.18 -0.33
CA SER A 52 2.90 7.79 0.09
C SER A 52 1.62 7.30 0.76
N LEU A 53 1.22 6.06 0.44
CA LEU A 53 0.07 5.38 1.03
C LEU A 53 0.59 4.15 1.78
N ASN A 54 0.20 3.99 3.04
CA ASN A 54 0.58 2.82 3.85
C ASN A 54 -0.63 1.92 4.07
N PHE A 55 -0.48 0.63 3.77
CA PHE A 55 -1.50 -0.39 3.96
C PHE A 55 -0.98 -1.47 4.89
N GLU A 56 -1.70 -1.73 5.97
CA GLU A 56 -1.48 -2.92 6.79
C GLU A 56 -2.45 -4.01 6.34
N MET A 57 -1.95 -5.21 6.07
CA MET A 57 -2.74 -6.33 5.59
C MET A 57 -2.43 -7.58 6.41
N ASN A 58 -3.48 -8.30 6.82
CA ASN A 58 -3.35 -9.68 7.26
C ASN A 58 -3.20 -10.63 6.05
N LEU A 59 -2.96 -11.91 6.32
CA LEU A 59 -2.74 -12.92 5.27
C LEU A 59 -3.91 -13.02 4.26
N SER A 60 -5.16 -12.93 4.74
CA SER A 60 -6.34 -13.02 3.88
C SER A 60 -6.45 -11.82 2.96
N GLU A 61 -6.18 -10.63 3.48
CA GLU A 61 -6.21 -9.37 2.72
C GLU A 61 -5.09 -9.33 1.67
N LEU A 62 -3.87 -9.73 2.05
CA LEU A 62 -2.74 -9.81 1.12
C LEU A 62 -3.01 -10.81 -0.02
N SER A 63 -3.57 -11.97 0.31
CA SER A 63 -3.90 -12.98 -0.71
C SER A 63 -4.95 -12.45 -1.69
N HIS A 64 -5.97 -11.77 -1.19
CA HIS A 64 -6.99 -11.15 -2.04
C HIS A 64 -6.42 -10.02 -2.92
N PHE A 65 -5.53 -9.20 -2.36
CA PHE A 65 -4.84 -8.13 -3.08
C PHE A 65 -4.00 -8.66 -4.25
N ILE A 66 -3.21 -9.71 -4.01
CA ILE A 66 -2.40 -10.37 -5.07
C ILE A 66 -3.29 -10.91 -6.18
N ASN A 67 -4.33 -11.68 -5.82
CA ASN A 67 -5.25 -12.24 -6.82
C ASN A 67 -5.92 -11.14 -7.66
N THR A 68 -6.30 -10.02 -7.03
CA THR A 68 -6.89 -8.88 -7.75
C THR A 68 -5.92 -8.27 -8.76
N ILE A 69 -4.64 -8.16 -8.40
CA ILE A 69 -3.60 -7.66 -9.34
C ILE A 69 -3.40 -8.65 -10.48
N GLU A 70 -3.34 -9.96 -10.18
CA GLU A 70 -3.20 -11.01 -11.19
C GLU A 70 -4.36 -10.99 -12.19
N ASP A 71 -5.60 -10.81 -11.72
CA ASP A 71 -6.79 -10.69 -12.57
C ASP A 71 -6.75 -9.44 -13.48
N ILE A 72 -6.18 -8.33 -13.01
CA ILE A 72 -6.02 -7.09 -13.81
C ILE A 72 -4.96 -7.24 -14.91
N LEU A 73 -3.96 -8.11 -14.69
CA LEU A 73 -2.83 -8.31 -15.61
C LEU A 73 -3.10 -9.35 -16.71
N GLN A 74 -4.20 -10.12 -16.62
CA GLN A 74 -4.65 -11.08 -17.64
C GLN A 74 -5.44 -10.40 -18.77
#